data_AF-A0A9X7VYD1-F1
#
_entry.id   AF-A0A9X7VYD1-F1
#
_cell.length_a   1.000
_cell.length_b   1.000
_cell.length_c   1.000
_cell.angle_alpha   90.00
_cell.angle_beta   90.00
_cell.angle_gamma   90.00
#
_symmetry.space_group_name_H-M   'P 1'
#
loop_
_entity.id
_entity.type
_entity.pdbx_description
1 polymer ?
#
loop_
_entity_poly.entity_id
_entity_poly.type
_entity_poly.pdbx_seq_one_letter_code
_entity_poly.pdbx_strand_id
1 'polypeptide(L)' 'MKEFLSRRHIPFQEVHLFRQANAIDDLMRLTGSFTAPVAIVGKRFVRGYDPVLLSRLLEEEGWLSRDNNGS' A
#
# COMPACT_ATOMS: atom_id res chain seq x y z
N MET A 1 3.62 -7.27 -2.33
CA MET A 1 3.13 -5.87 -2.38
C MET A 1 3.76 -5.10 -3.54
N LYS A 2 5.09 -4.89 -3.56
CA LYS A 2 5.82 -4.29 -4.71
C LYS A 2 5.43 -4.91 -6.05
N GLU A 3 5.56 -6.24 -6.17
CA GLU A 3 5.21 -6.95 -7.42
C GLU A 3 3.75 -6.76 -7.83
N PHE A 4 2.82 -6.70 -6.87
CA PHE A 4 1.39 -6.50 -7.14
C PHE A 4 1.15 -5.15 -7.81
N LEU A 5 1.79 -4.09 -7.29
CA LEU A 5 1.71 -2.73 -7.81
C LEU A 5 2.42 -2.62 -9.17
N SER A 6 3.63 -3.16 -9.28
CA SER A 6 4.41 -3.17 -10.53
C SER A 6 3.67 -3.86 -11.67
N ARG A 7 3.08 -5.04 -11.45
CA ARG A 7 2.34 -5.77 -12.49
C ARG A 7 1.09 -5.03 -13.00
N ARG A 8 0.55 -4.12 -12.19
CA ARG A 8 -0.62 -3.29 -12.52
C ARG A 8 -0.24 -1.90 -13.02
N HIS A 9 1.06 -1.63 -13.22
CA HIS A 9 1.58 -0.32 -13.62
C HIS A 9 1.15 0.82 -12.68
N ILE A 10 0.91 0.51 -11.41
CA ILE A 10 0.54 1.51 -10.41
C ILE A 10 1.84 2.17 -9.92
N PRO A 11 1.98 3.51 -10.01
CA PRO A 11 3.15 4.19 -9.50
C PRO A 11 3.18 4.10 -7.98
N PHE A 12 4.37 3.86 -7.41
CA PHE A 12 4.58 3.83 -5.97
C PHE A 12 5.98 4.31 -5.62
N GLN A 13 6.13 4.81 -4.39
CA GLN A 13 7.42 5.15 -3.80
C GLN A 13 7.82 4.08 -2.78
N GLU A 14 9.02 3.52 -2.92
CA GLU A 14 9.57 2.57 -1.95
C GLU A 14 10.30 3.33 -0.83
N VAL A 15 9.88 3.07 0.42
CA VAL A 15 10.49 3.66 1.62
C VAL A 15 11.25 2.56 2.37
N HIS A 16 12.56 2.74 2.53
CA HIS A 16 13.39 1.81 3.27
C HIS A 16 13.51 2.25 4.73
N LEU A 17 12.83 1.55 5.63
CA LEU A 17 12.76 1.89 7.06
C LEU A 17 14.12 2.10 7.72
N PHE A 18 15.12 1.27 7.40
CA PHE A 18 16.45 1.33 8.03
C PHE A 18 17.46 2.21 7.29
N ARG A 19 17.10 2.78 6.13
CA ARG A 19 18.01 3.62 5.33
C ARG A 19 17.59 5.09 5.27
N GLN A 20 16.34 5.38 5.61
CA GLN A 20 15.78 6.72 5.60
C GLN A 20 15.56 7.18 7.03
N ALA A 21 16.12 8.33 7.38
CA ALA A 21 15.89 8.93 8.70
C ALA A 21 14.39 9.17 8.90
N ASN A 22 13.90 8.97 10.13
CA ASN A 22 12.50 9.13 10.55
C ASN A 22 11.48 8.18 9.91
N ALA A 23 11.84 7.31 8.97
CA ALA A 23 10.88 6.41 8.32
C ALA A 23 10.21 5.43 9.30
N ILE A 24 10.94 5.06 10.35
CA ILE A 24 10.43 4.23 11.44
C ILE A 24 9.43 5.01 12.32
N ASP A 25 9.76 6.25 12.68
CA ASP A 25 8.86 7.12 13.47
C ASP A 25 7.59 7.45 12.69
N ASP A 26 7.70 7.72 11.39
CA ASP A 26 6.56 7.95 10.51
C ASP A 26 5.68 6.71 10.39
N LEU A 27 6.28 5.52 10.24
CA LEU A 27 5.55 4.25 10.23
C LEU A 27 4.79 4.03 11.55
N MET A 28 5.44 4.27 12.69
CA MET A 28 4.81 4.18 14.00
C MET A 28 3.65 5.15 14.16
N ARG A 29 3.85 6.42 13.78
CA ARG A 29 2.82 7.45 13.87
C ARG A 29 1.60 7.12 13.02
N LEU A 30 1.81 6.55 11.83
CA LEU A 30 0.74 6.22 10.90
C LEU A 30 0.00 4.93 11.27
N THR A 31 0.72 3.91 11.75
CA THR A 31 0.17 2.55 11.88
C THR A 31 0.09 2.01 13.30
N GLY A 32 0.70 2.70 14.26
CA GLY A 32 0.88 2.25 15.64
C GLY A 32 1.79 1.02 15.78
N SER A 33 2.54 0.65 14.72
CA SER A 33 3.32 -0.58 14.68
C SER A 33 4.62 -0.42 13.89
N PHE A 34 5.62 -1.24 14.19
CA PHE A 34 6.88 -1.36 13.43
C PHE A 34 6.81 -2.44 12.33
N THR A 35 5.64 -3.05 12.13
CA THR A 35 5.51 -4.21 11.25
C THR A 35 5.52 -3.79 9.79
N ALA A 36 6.44 -4.35 9.01
CA ALA A 36 6.52 -4.21 7.55
C ALA A 36 6.22 -5.57 6.86
N PRO A 37 5.77 -5.59 5.59
CA PRO A 37 5.54 -4.45 4.68
C PRO A 37 4.27 -3.65 5.02
N VAL A 38 4.23 -2.37 4.65
CA VAL A 38 3.03 -1.51 4.71
C VAL A 38 2.88 -0.75 3.40
N ALA A 39 1.66 -0.70 2.86
CA ALA A 39 1.30 0.22 1.79
C ALA A 39 0.41 1.33 2.34
N ILE A 40 0.68 2.56 1.95
CA ILE A 40 -0.19 3.72 2.20
C ILE A 40 -0.89 4.03 0.87
N VAL A 41 -2.22 4.09 0.89
CA VAL A 41 -3.07 4.36 -0.26
C VAL A 41 -4.04 5.46 0.15
N GLY A 42 -3.87 6.66 -0.42
CA GLY A 42 -4.57 7.85 0.02
C GLY A 42 -4.34 8.14 1.51
N LYS A 43 -5.42 8.17 2.29
CA LYS A 43 -5.39 8.38 3.75
C LYS A 43 -5.41 7.08 4.58
N ARG A 44 -5.38 5.92 3.90
CA ARG A 44 -5.49 4.60 4.52
C ARG A 44 -4.21 3.81 4.33
N PHE A 45 -4.05 2.73 5.08
CA PHE A 45 -2.90 1.85 4.96
C PHE A 45 -3.29 0.37 5.03
N VAL A 46 -2.47 -0.47 4.42
CA VAL A 46 -2.53 -1.94 4.47
C VAL A 46 -1.26 -2.43 5.13
N ARG A 47 -1.41 -3.19 6.23
CA ARG A 47 -0.28 -3.86 6.89
C ARG A 47 -0.13 -5.28 6.36
N GLY A 48 1.11 -5.72 6.19
CA GLY A 48 1.42 -7.00 5.58
C GLY A 48 1.02 -7.04 4.11
N TYR A 49 0.89 -8.24 3.57
CA TYR A 49 0.37 -8.44 2.22
C TYR A 49 -1.07 -8.95 2.26
N ASP A 50 -2.02 -8.02 2.09
CA ASP A 50 -3.43 -8.30 1.89
C ASP A 50 -3.85 -7.78 0.50
N PRO A 51 -3.89 -8.63 -0.54
CA PRO A 51 -4.22 -8.20 -1.89
C PRO A 51 -5.69 -7.79 -2.05
N VAL A 52 -6.61 -8.28 -1.21
CA VAL A 52 -8.03 -7.93 -1.28
C VAL A 52 -8.24 -6.52 -0.77
N LEU A 53 -7.72 -6.22 0.43
CA LEU A 53 -7.80 -4.87 0.99
C LEU A 53 -7.02 -3.87 0.14
N LEU A 54 -5.83 -4.25 -0.34
CA LEU A 54 -5.02 -3.39 -1.21
C LEU A 54 -5.76 -3.04 -2.52
N SER A 55 -6.38 -4.03 -3.17
CA SER A 55 -7.15 -3.79 -4.40
C SER A 55 -8.31 -2.83 -4.14
N ARG A 56 -9.07 -3.06 -3.07
CA ARG A 56 -10.20 -2.20 -2.68
C ARG A 56 -9.78 -0.76 -2.44
N LEU A 57 -8.68 -0.53 -1.72
CA LEU A 57 -8.20 0.84 -1.47
C LEU A 57 -7.72 1.51 -2.76
N LEU A 58 -7.09 0.75 -3.66
CA LEU A 58 -6.67 1.27 -4.96
C LEU A 58 -7.87 1.59 -5.87
N GLU A 59 -8.96 0.82 -5.81
CA GLU A 59 -10.22 1.15 -6.47
C GLU A 59 -10.86 2.42 -5.88
N GLU A 60 -10.91 2.55 -4.56
CA GLU A 60 -11.45 3.72 -3.85
C GLU A 60 -10.68 5.01 -4.23
N GLU A 61 -9.37 4.91 -4.44
CA GLU A 61 -8.50 6.01 -4.90
C GLU A 61 -8.42 6.14 -6.44
N GLY A 62 -9.16 5.32 -7.20
CA GLY A 62 -9.24 5.41 -8.66
C GLY A 62 -8.02 4.87 -9.43
N TRP A 63 -7.10 4.16 -8.76
CA TRP A 63 -5.95 3.50 -9.38
C TRP A 63 -6.30 2.18 -10.07
N LEU A 64 -7.38 1.54 -9.64
CA LEU A 64 -7.93 0.36 -10.29
C LEU A 64 -9.36 0.63 -10.72
N SER A 65 -9.68 0.20 -11.95
CA SER A 65 -11.07 0.09 -12.36
C SER A 65 -11.67 -1.13 -11.69
N ARG A 66 -12.88 -0.97 -11.14
CA ARG A 66 -13.69 -2.10 -10.72
C ARG A 66 -14.07 -2.86 -11.99
N ASP A 67 -13.27 -3.84 -12.38
CA ASP A 67 -13.63 -4.70 -13.50
C ASP A 67 -14.97 -5.35 -13.16
N ASN A 68 -16.04 -4.92 -13.83
CA ASN A 68 -17.32 -5.61 -13.83
C ASN A 68 -17.16 -6.92 -14.59
N ASN A 69 -16.40 -7.87 -14.04
CA ASN A 69 -16.39 -9.25 -14.51
C ASN A 69 -17.25 -10.09 -13.56
N GLY A 70 -18.54 -9.74 -13.54
CA GLY A 70 -19.62 -10.63 -13.15
C GLY A 70 -20.38 -10.98 -14.42
N SER A 71 -20.10 -12.15 -14.97
CA SER A 71 -20.93 -12.86 -15.96
C SER A 71 -20.80 -14.34 -15.69
#